data_AF-A0A3B8LU65-F1
#
_entry.id   AF-A0A3B8LU65-F1
#
_cell.length_a   1.000
_cell.length_b   1.000
_cell.length_c   1.000
_cell.angle_alpha   90.00
_cell.angle_beta   90.00
_cell.angle_gamma   90.00
#
_symmetry.space_group_name_H-M   'P 1'
#
loop_
_entity.id
_entity.type
_entity.pdbx_description
1 polymer ?
#
loop_
_entity_poly.entity_id
_entity_poly.type
_entity_poly.pdbx_seq_one_letter_code
_entity_poly.pdbx_strand_id
1 'polypeptide(L)'
;MKIGPSVHRLSVLGFVLFWTTAAVGQDINPRKQRNSQLQRLPDISRFDRKKSGRFIVDLDVVRTGHPYKGTNATKPHSGAHVYFRIPDKPIPAGNVRAFPAIYAVADGYVSRIDEYFKLRPIFNRALGKRIANHRYGVTLAIARKDGAAVNFHYSIEPMIDPGDPDFYKPFILVKRGQRVKKGDVIARMYIPPRRDFAQNTHIHFNLMDTGKRQFMAPTIFGDKIVRQFHRVWGKRGLDGETRIPPCMGYRLSGPENPFGTGAKKQL
;
A
#
# COMPACT_ATOMS: atom_id res chain seq x y z
N MET A 1 64.07 56.70 -14.86
CA MET A 1 64.13 56.15 -16.24
C MET A 1 63.45 54.79 -16.21
N LYS A 2 62.26 54.47 -16.71
CA LYS A 2 61.21 55.05 -17.59
C LYS A 2 59.82 54.87 -16.88
N ILE A 3 59.00 55.90 -16.66
CA ILE A 3 57.72 56.28 -17.37
C ILE A 3 56.82 55.06 -17.68
N GLY A 4 55.70 54.72 -17.01
CA GLY A 4 54.35 55.37 -16.90
C GLY A 4 53.30 54.57 -17.73
N PRO A 5 51.95 54.65 -17.57
CA PRO A 5 51.11 55.37 -16.60
C PRO A 5 49.92 54.58 -15.95
N SER A 6 49.25 55.29 -15.04
CA SER A 6 47.96 55.09 -14.34
C SER A 6 46.74 54.77 -15.23
N VAL A 7 45.76 54.01 -14.72
CA VAL A 7 44.30 54.29 -14.92
C VAL A 7 43.44 53.80 -13.73
N HIS A 8 42.51 54.67 -13.33
CA HIS A 8 41.50 54.56 -12.28
C HIS A 8 40.47 53.43 -12.46
N ARG A 9 40.03 52.84 -11.33
CA ARG A 9 38.80 52.04 -11.26
C ARG A 9 37.59 52.99 -11.19
N LEU A 10 36.79 53.04 -12.26
CA LEU A 10 35.43 53.58 -12.24
C LEU A 10 34.46 52.53 -11.71
N SER A 11 33.65 52.94 -10.74
CA SER A 11 32.46 52.22 -10.28
C SER A 11 31.36 52.31 -11.35
N VAL A 12 30.84 51.17 -11.80
CA VAL A 12 29.60 51.10 -12.59
C VAL A 12 28.56 50.35 -11.76
N LEU A 13 27.55 51.09 -11.29
CA LEU A 13 26.35 50.57 -10.67
C LEU A 13 25.48 49.94 -11.78
N GLY A 14 25.47 48.61 -11.87
CA GLY A 14 24.57 47.88 -12.75
C GLY A 14 23.23 47.64 -12.07
N PHE A 15 22.19 48.37 -12.49
CA PHE A 15 20.79 48.05 -12.19
C PHE A 15 20.41 46.74 -12.90
N VAL A 16 20.14 45.68 -12.14
CA VAL A 16 19.47 44.48 -12.65
C VAL A 16 17.99 44.59 -12.32
N LEU A 17 17.17 44.86 -13.34
CA LEU A 17 15.71 44.75 -13.26
C LEU A 17 15.35 43.27 -13.08
N PHE A 18 14.91 42.89 -11.88
CA PHE A 18 14.23 41.61 -11.67
C PHE A 18 12.76 41.76 -12.12
N TRP A 19 12.43 41.12 -13.25
CA TRP A 19 11.04 40.84 -13.58
C TRP A 19 10.57 39.68 -12.70
N THR A 20 9.87 39.97 -11.61
CA THR A 20 9.11 38.96 -10.87
C THR A 20 7.83 38.64 -11.65
N THR A 21 7.83 37.57 -12.44
CA THR A 21 6.58 36.94 -12.83
C THR A 21 5.98 36.32 -11.59
N ALA A 22 5.01 36.99 -10.98
CA ALA A 22 4.16 36.41 -9.95
C ALA A 22 3.45 35.19 -10.57
N ALA A 23 3.90 33.99 -10.21
CA ALA A 23 3.14 32.78 -10.48
C ALA A 23 1.81 32.94 -9.72
N VAL A 24 0.71 33.07 -10.47
CA VAL A 24 -0.64 33.02 -9.93
C VAL A 24 -0.81 31.68 -9.22
N GLY A 25 -0.66 31.70 -7.91
CA GLY A 25 -0.99 30.58 -7.05
C GLY A 25 -2.50 30.37 -7.16
N GLN A 26 -2.92 29.40 -7.96
CA GLN A 26 -4.29 28.92 -7.86
C GLN A 26 -4.44 28.30 -6.47
N ASP A 27 -5.27 28.92 -5.64
CA ASP A 27 -5.74 28.38 -4.39
C ASP A 27 -6.58 27.12 -4.70
N ILE A 28 -5.90 25.98 -4.86
CA ILE A 28 -6.57 24.71 -5.11
C ILE A 28 -7.25 24.30 -3.81
N ASN A 29 -8.56 24.57 -3.72
CA ASN A 29 -9.38 24.07 -2.62
C ASN A 29 -9.24 22.53 -2.51
N PRO A 30 -8.65 21.99 -1.42
CA PRO A 30 -8.37 20.56 -1.29
C PRO A 30 -9.64 19.68 -1.35
N ARG A 31 -10.80 20.21 -0.96
CA ARG A 31 -12.09 19.49 -1.08
C ARG A 31 -12.52 19.38 -2.54
N LYS A 32 -12.40 20.46 -3.31
CA LYS A 32 -12.74 20.47 -4.75
C LYS A 32 -11.83 19.53 -5.53
N GLN A 33 -10.53 19.52 -5.22
CA GLN A 33 -9.58 18.59 -5.82
C GLN A 33 -9.91 17.13 -5.49
N ARG A 34 -10.17 16.80 -4.21
CA ARG A 34 -10.56 15.45 -3.80
C ARG A 34 -11.84 14.99 -4.50
N ASN A 35 -12.85 15.85 -4.57
CA ASN A 35 -14.11 15.53 -5.27
C ASN A 35 -13.86 15.29 -6.77
N SER A 36 -13.04 16.12 -7.42
CA SER A 36 -12.69 15.91 -8.83
C SER A 36 -11.95 14.59 -9.08
N GLN A 37 -11.07 14.18 -8.16
CA GLN A 37 -10.36 12.90 -8.25
C GLN A 37 -11.32 11.73 -8.07
N LEU A 38 -12.23 11.81 -7.09
CA LEU A 38 -13.26 10.82 -6.84
C LEU A 38 -14.14 10.62 -8.09
N GLN A 39 -14.62 11.69 -8.71
CA GLN A 39 -15.48 11.60 -9.90
C GLN A 39 -14.79 10.94 -11.11
N ARG A 40 -13.46 10.95 -11.16
CA ARG A 40 -12.67 10.27 -12.22
C ARG A 40 -12.44 8.79 -11.94
N LEU A 41 -12.76 8.29 -10.75
CA LEU A 41 -12.63 6.86 -10.45
C LEU A 41 -13.74 6.05 -11.14
N PRO A 42 -13.44 4.85 -11.65
CA PRO A 42 -14.46 3.98 -12.22
C PRO A 42 -15.41 3.46 -11.14
N ASP A 43 -16.58 2.98 -11.54
CA ASP A 43 -17.43 2.18 -10.66
C ASP A 43 -16.76 0.84 -10.30
N ILE A 44 -16.97 0.34 -9.09
CA ILE A 44 -16.37 -0.91 -8.58
C ILE A 44 -16.72 -2.13 -9.45
N SER A 45 -17.91 -2.16 -10.07
CA SER A 45 -18.33 -3.21 -11.01
C SER A 45 -17.41 -3.34 -12.22
N ARG A 46 -16.59 -2.33 -12.54
CA ARG A 46 -15.53 -2.45 -13.55
C ARG A 46 -14.61 -3.62 -13.26
N PHE A 47 -14.29 -3.87 -12.00
CA PHE A 47 -13.41 -4.97 -11.61
C PHE A 47 -14.11 -6.33 -11.63
N ASP A 48 -15.41 -6.42 -11.89
CA ASP A 48 -16.05 -7.70 -12.19
C ASP A 48 -15.66 -8.17 -13.60
N ARG A 49 -15.68 -7.26 -14.57
CA ARG A 49 -15.40 -7.52 -15.99
C ARG A 49 -13.93 -7.36 -16.37
N LYS A 50 -13.23 -6.41 -15.74
CA LYS A 50 -11.82 -6.07 -16.03
C LYS A 50 -11.01 -6.11 -14.74
N LYS A 51 -10.71 -7.34 -14.31
CA LYS A 51 -9.87 -7.62 -13.15
C LYS A 51 -8.49 -6.98 -13.30
N SER A 52 -7.86 -6.66 -12.17
CA SER A 52 -6.47 -6.23 -12.14
C SER A 52 -5.53 -7.38 -12.47
N GLY A 53 -4.64 -7.13 -13.43
CA GLY A 53 -3.50 -7.97 -13.76
C GLY A 53 -2.22 -7.64 -12.98
N ARG A 54 -2.29 -6.80 -11.93
CA ARG A 54 -1.14 -6.48 -11.06
C ARG A 54 -1.46 -6.87 -9.63
N PHE A 55 -0.66 -7.76 -9.07
CA PHE A 55 -0.74 -8.11 -7.65
C PHE A 55 0.04 -7.09 -6.80
N ILE A 56 -0.22 -7.06 -5.49
CA ILE A 56 0.35 -6.06 -4.57
C ILE A 56 1.89 -6.12 -4.47
N VAL A 57 2.48 -7.28 -4.75
CA VAL A 57 3.93 -7.55 -4.77
C VAL A 57 4.22 -8.55 -5.89
N ASP A 58 5.48 -8.78 -6.22
CA ASP A 58 5.85 -9.92 -7.08
C ASP A 58 5.68 -11.23 -6.30
N LEU A 59 5.22 -12.30 -6.95
CA LEU A 59 4.87 -13.54 -6.24
C LEU A 59 6.09 -14.39 -5.87
N ASP A 60 7.23 -14.15 -6.49
CA ASP A 60 8.51 -14.78 -6.19
C ASP A 60 9.07 -14.36 -4.82
N VAL A 61 8.76 -13.15 -4.33
CA VAL A 61 9.12 -12.70 -2.98
C VAL A 61 8.14 -13.20 -1.91
N VAL A 62 7.05 -13.87 -2.30
CA VAL A 62 6.04 -14.39 -1.36
C VAL A 62 6.44 -15.79 -0.87
N ARG A 63 6.48 -15.94 0.46
CA ARG A 63 6.68 -17.23 1.13
C ARG A 63 5.36 -17.93 1.37
N THR A 64 4.37 -17.20 1.86
CA THR A 64 3.03 -17.75 2.13
C THR A 64 1.98 -16.64 2.22
N GLY A 65 0.71 -17.01 2.38
CA GLY A 65 -0.39 -16.06 2.47
C GLY A 65 -1.73 -16.75 2.65
N HIS A 66 -2.79 -15.95 2.65
CA HIS A 66 -4.17 -16.44 2.62
C HIS A 66 -5.10 -15.36 2.07
N PRO A 67 -6.29 -15.73 1.58
CA PRO A 67 -7.27 -14.77 1.11
C PRO A 67 -7.98 -14.11 2.30
N TYR A 68 -8.88 -13.19 1.99
CA TYR A 68 -9.86 -12.69 2.94
C TYR A 68 -10.80 -13.84 3.33
N LYS A 69 -11.03 -14.03 4.63
CA LYS A 69 -11.95 -15.05 5.16
C LYS A 69 -13.17 -14.35 5.73
N GLY A 70 -14.31 -14.53 5.07
CA GLY A 70 -15.56 -13.87 5.44
C GLY A 70 -16.15 -14.34 6.75
N THR A 71 -17.20 -13.65 7.18
CA THR A 71 -17.89 -13.93 8.45
C THR A 71 -18.44 -15.34 8.54
N ASN A 72 -18.69 -16.00 7.40
CA ASN A 72 -19.23 -17.36 7.36
C ASN A 72 -18.14 -18.44 7.36
N ALA A 73 -16.85 -18.06 7.42
CA ALA A 73 -15.73 -18.98 7.62
C ALA A 73 -15.68 -19.49 9.06
N THR A 74 -15.05 -20.66 9.29
CA THR A 74 -14.83 -21.19 10.65
C THR A 74 -13.86 -20.31 11.43
N LYS A 75 -12.86 -19.71 10.76
CA LYS A 75 -11.94 -18.73 11.34
C LYS A 75 -11.94 -17.44 10.49
N PRO A 76 -12.95 -16.56 10.66
CA PRO A 76 -13.04 -15.30 9.92
C PRO A 76 -11.80 -14.42 10.10
N HIS A 77 -11.46 -13.68 9.05
CA HIS A 77 -10.31 -12.78 9.03
C HIS A 77 -10.52 -11.69 7.98
N SER A 78 -10.72 -10.45 8.43
CA SER A 78 -11.08 -9.29 7.61
C SER A 78 -9.89 -8.67 6.85
N GLY A 79 -9.18 -9.49 6.09
CA GLY A 79 -8.06 -9.10 5.23
C GLY A 79 -7.38 -10.31 4.63
N ALA A 80 -6.83 -10.12 3.42
CA ALA A 80 -5.90 -11.05 2.83
C ALA A 80 -4.47 -10.72 3.29
N HIS A 81 -3.60 -11.71 3.33
CA HIS A 81 -2.22 -11.55 3.82
C HIS A 81 -1.21 -12.11 2.84
N VAL A 82 -0.12 -11.36 2.59
CA VAL A 82 1.11 -11.90 1.99
C VAL A 82 2.24 -11.84 3.01
N TYR A 83 2.95 -12.95 3.18
CA TYR A 83 4.15 -13.06 4.01
C TYR A 83 5.37 -13.23 3.10
N PHE A 84 6.45 -12.54 3.44
CA PHE A 84 7.62 -12.46 2.57
C PHE A 84 8.59 -13.62 2.80
N ARG A 85 9.33 -13.95 1.75
CA ARG A 85 10.56 -14.73 1.87
C ARG A 85 11.58 -13.87 2.62
N ILE A 86 12.32 -14.51 3.51
CA ILE A 86 13.36 -13.82 4.28
C ILE A 86 14.66 -13.92 3.48
N PRO A 87 15.30 -12.80 3.13
CA PRO A 87 16.61 -12.80 2.51
C PRO A 87 17.63 -13.62 3.32
N ASP A 88 18.57 -14.27 2.65
CA ASP A 88 19.65 -15.00 3.34
C ASP A 88 20.58 -14.05 4.09
N LYS A 89 20.83 -12.88 3.50
CA LYS A 89 21.56 -11.77 4.11
C LYS A 89 20.61 -10.61 4.42
N PRO A 90 20.70 -10.01 5.62
CA PRO A 90 19.93 -8.82 5.93
C PRO A 90 20.15 -7.69 4.92
N ILE A 91 19.07 -7.03 4.53
CA ILE A 91 19.13 -5.83 3.68
C ILE A 91 19.36 -4.63 4.61
N PRO A 92 20.41 -3.82 4.42
CA PRO A 92 20.60 -2.60 5.19
C PRO A 92 19.40 -1.65 5.01
N ALA A 93 18.88 -1.09 6.11
CA ALA A 93 17.69 -0.23 6.07
C ALA A 93 17.86 1.00 5.15
N GLY A 94 19.08 1.54 5.06
CA GLY A 94 19.41 2.63 4.13
C GLY A 94 19.31 2.26 2.65
N ASN A 95 19.32 0.97 2.30
CA ASN A 95 19.14 0.49 0.94
C ASN A 95 17.67 0.17 0.64
N VAL A 96 16.83 1.19 0.73
CA VAL A 96 15.36 1.10 0.56
C VAL A 96 14.96 0.38 -0.75
N ARG A 97 15.70 0.60 -1.84
CA ARG A 97 15.37 0.03 -3.16
C ARG A 97 15.56 -1.48 -3.24
N ALA A 98 16.42 -2.07 -2.40
CA ALA A 98 16.66 -3.50 -2.37
C ALA A 98 15.52 -4.29 -1.69
N PHE A 99 14.67 -3.61 -0.92
CA PHE A 99 13.49 -4.24 -0.32
C PHE A 99 12.40 -4.54 -1.37
N PRO A 100 11.55 -5.54 -1.14
CA PRO A 100 10.48 -5.89 -2.08
C PRO A 100 9.59 -4.70 -2.44
N ALA A 101 9.33 -4.53 -3.73
CA ALA A 101 8.44 -3.50 -4.24
C ALA A 101 6.98 -3.81 -3.89
N ILE A 102 6.25 -2.78 -3.49
CA ILE A 102 4.79 -2.82 -3.30
C ILE A 102 4.17 -1.97 -4.39
N TYR A 103 3.23 -2.56 -5.14
CA TYR A 103 2.68 -1.97 -6.36
C TYR A 103 1.25 -1.47 -6.16
N ALA A 104 0.91 -0.37 -6.84
CA ALA A 104 -0.47 0.01 -7.04
C ALA A 104 -1.20 -1.06 -7.86
N VAL A 105 -2.23 -1.69 -7.28
CA VAL A 105 -3.03 -2.72 -7.96
C VAL A 105 -3.96 -2.18 -9.02
N ALA A 106 -4.20 -0.87 -9.04
CA ALA A 106 -5.10 -0.23 -10.00
C ALA A 106 -4.72 1.25 -10.15
N ASP A 107 -5.21 1.87 -11.22
CA ASP A 107 -5.22 3.32 -11.34
C ASP A 107 -6.06 3.94 -10.21
N GLY A 108 -5.61 5.06 -9.69
CA GLY A 108 -6.30 5.73 -8.59
C GLY A 108 -5.52 6.92 -8.05
N TYR A 109 -5.77 7.24 -6.79
CA TYR A 109 -4.97 8.22 -6.05
C TYR A 109 -4.77 7.78 -4.60
N VAL A 110 -3.69 8.29 -3.99
CA VAL A 110 -3.35 8.03 -2.59
C VAL A 110 -4.32 8.79 -1.68
N SER A 111 -5.25 8.09 -1.05
CA SER A 111 -6.24 8.70 -0.15
C SER A 111 -5.72 8.88 1.27
N ARG A 112 -4.79 8.03 1.71
CA ARG A 112 -4.19 8.06 3.06
C ARG A 112 -2.80 7.46 3.07
N ILE A 113 -1.95 8.02 3.93
CA ILE A 113 -0.64 7.48 4.33
C ILE A 113 -0.66 7.31 5.84
N ASP A 114 -0.18 6.16 6.31
CA ASP A 114 0.19 5.93 7.71
C ASP A 114 1.71 5.83 7.75
N GLU A 115 2.40 6.81 8.34
CA GLU A 115 3.86 6.81 8.38
C GLU A 115 4.38 5.94 9.54
N TYR A 116 3.65 5.91 10.65
CA TYR A 116 4.02 5.17 11.84
C TYR A 116 2.79 4.93 12.72
N PHE A 117 2.30 3.70 12.78
CA PHE A 117 1.08 3.36 13.50
C PHE A 117 1.30 2.20 14.46
N LYS A 118 1.06 2.45 15.75
CA LYS A 118 1.18 1.46 16.82
C LYS A 118 0.03 0.45 16.75
N LEU A 119 0.38 -0.82 16.57
CA LEU A 119 -0.58 -1.92 16.65
C LEU A 119 -0.82 -2.34 18.09
N ARG A 120 -1.96 -3.00 18.32
CA ARG A 120 -2.25 -3.63 19.61
C ARG A 120 -1.13 -4.62 19.97
N PRO A 121 -0.65 -4.64 21.23
CA PRO A 121 0.38 -5.57 21.62
C PRO A 121 -0.03 -7.02 21.36
N ILE A 122 0.86 -7.81 20.77
CA ILE A 122 0.71 -9.24 20.58
C ILE A 122 1.80 -9.99 21.34
N PHE A 123 1.53 -11.23 21.74
CA PHE A 123 2.55 -12.06 22.38
C PHE A 123 3.59 -12.46 21.33
N ASN A 124 4.84 -12.06 21.55
CA ASN A 124 5.96 -12.47 20.73
C ASN A 124 6.67 -13.64 21.40
N ARG A 125 6.59 -14.82 20.77
CA ARG A 125 7.17 -16.06 21.29
C ARG A 125 8.70 -16.00 21.40
N ALA A 126 9.38 -15.35 20.46
CA ALA A 126 10.83 -15.24 20.46
C ALA A 126 11.36 -14.38 21.61
N LEU A 127 10.54 -13.46 22.12
CA LEU A 127 10.88 -12.58 23.24
C LEU A 127 10.22 -13.00 24.56
N GLY A 128 9.33 -14.00 24.56
CA GLY A 128 8.57 -14.39 25.75
C GLY A 128 7.68 -13.30 26.35
N LYS A 129 7.37 -12.22 25.60
CA LYS A 129 6.61 -11.06 26.11
C LYS A 129 5.66 -10.46 25.08
N ARG A 130 4.69 -9.67 25.54
CA ARG A 130 3.83 -8.88 24.67
C ARG A 130 4.56 -7.63 24.19
N ILE A 131 4.59 -7.41 22.88
CA ILE A 131 5.17 -6.21 22.28
C ILE A 131 4.15 -5.56 21.36
N ALA A 132 4.10 -4.23 21.37
CA ALA A 132 3.47 -3.47 20.30
C ALA A 132 4.44 -3.39 19.13
N ASN A 133 3.95 -3.59 17.92
CA ASN A 133 4.71 -3.36 16.71
C ASN A 133 4.21 -2.08 16.03
N HIS A 134 5.06 -1.47 15.23
CA HIS A 134 4.68 -0.34 14.40
C HIS A 134 4.59 -0.77 12.95
N ARG A 135 3.51 -0.33 12.30
CA ARG A 135 3.27 -0.50 10.88
C ARG A 135 3.29 0.85 10.18
N TYR A 136 3.43 0.81 8.86
CA TYR A 136 3.13 1.93 7.98
C TYR A 136 2.10 1.46 6.95
N GLY A 137 1.64 2.37 6.10
CA GLY A 137 0.61 2.00 5.14
C GLY A 137 0.34 3.02 4.07
N VAL A 138 -0.12 2.52 2.94
CA VAL A 138 -0.63 3.31 1.83
C VAL A 138 -2.08 2.90 1.62
N THR A 139 -2.96 3.86 1.37
CA THR A 139 -4.35 3.58 0.95
C THR A 139 -4.60 4.24 -0.38
N LEU A 140 -5.11 3.49 -1.35
CA LEU A 140 -5.48 3.99 -2.66
C LEU A 140 -6.99 4.04 -2.78
N ALA A 141 -7.56 5.16 -3.22
CA ALA A 141 -8.92 5.17 -3.75
C ALA A 141 -8.86 4.72 -5.22
N ILE A 142 -9.49 3.58 -5.54
CA ILE A 142 -9.34 2.92 -6.85
C ILE A 142 -10.65 2.82 -7.64
N ALA A 143 -11.79 2.98 -6.98
CA ALA A 143 -13.11 2.92 -7.57
C ALA A 143 -14.10 3.76 -6.75
N ARG A 144 -15.33 3.83 -7.26
CA ARG A 144 -16.50 4.31 -6.55
C ARG A 144 -17.52 3.21 -6.37
N LYS A 145 -18.30 3.33 -5.31
CA LYS A 145 -19.51 2.55 -5.08
C LYS A 145 -20.51 3.46 -4.38
N ASP A 146 -21.71 3.58 -4.92
CA ASP A 146 -22.79 4.41 -4.38
C ASP A 146 -22.33 5.87 -4.11
N GLY A 147 -21.53 6.43 -5.02
CA GLY A 147 -20.97 7.79 -4.90
C GLY A 147 -19.79 7.95 -3.93
N ALA A 148 -19.50 6.96 -3.09
CA ALA A 148 -18.37 6.95 -2.16
C ALA A 148 -17.14 6.27 -2.76
N ALA A 149 -15.95 6.53 -2.21
CA ALA A 149 -14.72 5.89 -2.64
C ALA A 149 -14.68 4.42 -2.17
N VAL A 150 -14.17 3.54 -3.01
CA VAL A 150 -13.69 2.22 -2.61
C VAL A 150 -12.18 2.29 -2.50
N ASN A 151 -11.70 2.11 -1.28
CA ASN A 151 -10.29 2.13 -0.95
C ASN A 151 -9.69 0.72 -1.01
N PHE A 152 -8.48 0.60 -1.55
CA PHE A 152 -7.60 -0.55 -1.34
C PHE A 152 -6.57 -0.18 -0.29
N HIS A 153 -6.58 -0.89 0.84
CA HIS A 153 -5.70 -0.63 1.97
C HIS A 153 -4.50 -1.57 1.96
N TYR A 154 -3.31 -1.01 2.13
CA TYR A 154 -2.06 -1.74 2.31
C TYR A 154 -1.57 -1.45 3.73
N SER A 155 -1.86 -2.36 4.67
CA SER A 155 -1.29 -2.33 6.03
C SER A 155 0.04 -3.08 5.97
N ILE A 156 1.15 -2.34 6.05
CA ILE A 156 2.51 -2.86 5.83
C ILE A 156 3.15 -3.09 7.20
N GLU A 157 3.33 -4.35 7.58
CA GLU A 157 3.59 -4.76 8.96
C GLU A 157 4.93 -5.51 9.08
N PRO A 158 6.05 -4.80 9.33
CA PRO A 158 7.35 -5.42 9.58
C PRO A 158 7.44 -6.25 10.86
N MET A 159 6.50 -6.07 11.79
CA MET A 159 6.43 -6.76 13.08
C MET A 159 7.55 -6.41 14.06
N ILE A 160 8.04 -5.18 14.00
CA ILE A 160 8.97 -4.61 14.97
C ILE A 160 8.53 -3.20 15.39
N ASP A 161 9.09 -2.73 16.49
CA ASP A 161 9.14 -1.32 16.87
C ASP A 161 10.57 -0.80 16.59
N PRO A 162 10.79 0.06 15.58
CA PRO A 162 12.11 0.60 15.30
C PRO A 162 12.52 1.71 16.29
N GLY A 163 11.62 2.19 17.15
CA GLY A 163 11.89 3.22 18.15
C GLY A 163 11.94 4.66 17.60
N ASP A 164 12.10 4.83 16.29
CA ASP A 164 12.06 6.11 15.59
C ASP A 164 10.76 6.24 14.76
N PRO A 165 9.87 7.20 15.08
CA PRO A 165 8.66 7.48 14.31
C PRO A 165 8.89 7.79 12.81
N ASP A 166 10.08 8.25 12.44
CA ASP A 166 10.41 8.63 11.07
C ASP A 166 11.02 7.48 10.26
N PHE A 167 11.35 6.36 10.92
CA PHE A 167 12.06 5.22 10.35
C PHE A 167 11.43 4.69 9.06
N TYR A 168 10.09 4.64 8.98
CA TYR A 168 9.39 4.09 7.82
C TYR A 168 9.15 5.09 6.69
N LYS A 169 9.33 6.40 6.90
CA LYS A 169 9.06 7.43 5.87
C LYS A 169 9.79 7.15 4.55
N PRO A 170 11.09 6.76 4.53
CA PRO A 170 11.79 6.47 3.29
C PRO A 170 11.21 5.29 2.49
N PHE A 171 10.49 4.38 3.14
CA PHE A 171 9.88 3.21 2.51
C PHE A 171 8.54 3.54 1.82
N ILE A 172 8.02 4.75 2.00
CA ILE A 172 6.78 5.25 1.39
C ILE A 172 7.15 6.13 0.21
N LEU A 173 6.86 5.68 -1.00
CA LEU A 173 7.36 6.30 -2.24
C LEU A 173 6.34 7.24 -2.89
N VAL A 174 5.22 7.51 -2.22
CA VAL A 174 4.12 8.32 -2.73
C VAL A 174 3.57 9.25 -1.65
N LYS A 175 2.91 10.32 -2.07
CA LYS A 175 2.32 11.33 -1.18
C LYS A 175 0.79 11.31 -1.26
N ARG A 176 0.11 11.73 -0.18
CA ARG A 176 -1.35 11.88 -0.17
C ARG A 176 -1.80 12.81 -1.32
N GLY A 177 -2.84 12.40 -2.05
CA GLY A 177 -3.38 13.10 -3.21
C GLY A 177 -2.68 12.76 -4.54
N GLN A 178 -1.52 12.12 -4.52
CA GLN A 178 -0.81 11.70 -5.73
C GLN A 178 -1.64 10.70 -6.53
N ARG A 179 -1.73 10.91 -7.85
CA ARG A 179 -2.31 9.93 -8.77
C ARG A 179 -1.30 8.84 -9.03
N VAL A 180 -1.78 7.60 -9.10
CA VAL A 180 -0.95 6.43 -9.42
C VAL A 180 -1.58 5.65 -10.56
N LYS A 181 -0.74 4.97 -11.32
CA LYS A 181 -1.11 4.00 -12.33
C LYS A 181 -0.92 2.60 -11.79
N LYS A 182 -1.73 1.66 -12.29
CA LYS A 182 -1.55 0.24 -11.99
C LYS A 182 -0.12 -0.17 -12.34
N GLY A 183 0.62 -0.69 -11.37
CA GLY A 183 2.02 -1.11 -11.52
C GLY A 183 3.04 -0.10 -11.02
N ASP A 184 2.65 1.11 -10.63
CA ASP A 184 3.57 2.04 -9.96
C ASP A 184 4.05 1.45 -8.64
N VAL A 185 5.34 1.60 -8.33
CA VAL A 185 5.88 1.24 -7.01
C VAL A 185 5.48 2.32 -6.01
N ILE A 186 4.64 1.97 -5.05
CA ILE A 186 4.07 2.91 -4.07
C ILE A 186 4.79 2.87 -2.71
N ALA A 187 5.40 1.74 -2.39
CA ALA A 187 6.14 1.54 -1.16
C ALA A 187 7.14 0.39 -1.31
N ARG A 188 7.96 0.19 -0.28
CA ARG A 188 8.90 -0.93 -0.14
C ARG A 188 8.58 -1.69 1.14
N MET A 189 8.69 -3.01 1.14
CA MET A 189 8.48 -3.84 2.34
C MET A 189 9.76 -3.91 3.17
N TYR A 190 9.84 -3.17 4.27
CA TYR A 190 10.93 -3.35 5.22
C TYR A 190 10.86 -4.76 5.84
N ILE A 191 11.97 -5.48 5.78
CA ILE A 191 12.15 -6.80 6.41
C ILE A 191 13.22 -6.66 7.49
N PRO A 192 12.87 -6.86 8.78
CA PRO A 192 13.84 -6.77 9.88
C PRO A 192 15.03 -7.72 9.69
N PRO A 193 16.24 -7.36 10.16
CA PRO A 193 17.43 -8.19 10.01
C PRO A 193 17.38 -9.49 10.81
N ARG A 194 16.69 -9.48 11.97
CA ARG A 194 16.53 -10.67 12.79
C ARG A 194 15.44 -11.58 12.23
N ARG A 195 15.82 -12.81 11.91
CA ARG A 195 14.95 -13.78 11.23
C ARG A 195 13.69 -14.12 12.03
N ASP A 196 13.77 -14.19 13.35
CA ASP A 196 12.63 -14.46 14.23
C ASP A 196 11.49 -13.43 14.11
N PHE A 197 11.83 -12.15 13.96
CA PHE A 197 10.84 -11.11 13.64
C PHE A 197 10.41 -11.18 12.17
N ALA A 198 11.37 -11.31 11.25
CA ALA A 198 11.13 -11.30 9.81
C ALA A 198 10.16 -12.39 9.33
N GLN A 199 10.04 -13.53 10.04
CA GLN A 199 9.07 -14.58 9.71
C GLN A 199 7.62 -14.09 9.76
N ASN A 200 7.31 -13.09 10.58
CA ASN A 200 5.96 -12.57 10.71
C ASN A 200 5.71 -11.31 9.86
N THR A 201 6.74 -10.81 9.17
CA THR A 201 6.65 -9.67 8.27
C THR A 201 5.65 -9.93 7.14
N HIS A 202 4.64 -9.08 7.03
CA HIS A 202 3.54 -9.27 6.09
C HIS A 202 2.87 -7.97 5.66
N ILE A 203 2.03 -8.05 4.63
CA ILE A 203 1.05 -7.00 4.31
C ILE A 203 -0.34 -7.58 4.54
N HIS A 204 -1.13 -6.92 5.37
CA HIS A 204 -2.57 -7.12 5.46
C HIS A 204 -3.24 -6.17 4.46
N PHE A 205 -4.08 -6.70 3.57
CA PHE A 205 -4.74 -5.90 2.55
C PHE A 205 -6.20 -6.28 2.32
N ASN A 206 -7.00 -5.28 2.00
CA ASN A 206 -8.44 -5.39 1.85
C ASN A 206 -8.98 -4.25 0.97
N LEU A 207 -10.22 -4.40 0.53
CA LEU A 207 -11.02 -3.27 0.07
C LEU A 207 -11.81 -2.68 1.25
N MET A 208 -12.19 -1.42 1.14
CA MET A 208 -13.06 -0.76 2.11
C MET A 208 -14.06 0.14 1.37
N ASP A 209 -15.35 -0.09 1.60
CA ASP A 209 -16.41 0.82 1.22
C ASP A 209 -16.38 1.98 2.22
N THR A 210 -15.96 3.16 1.77
CA THR A 210 -15.82 4.32 2.66
C THR A 210 -17.15 4.93 3.05
N GLY A 211 -18.19 4.78 2.23
CA GLY A 211 -19.53 5.28 2.53
C GLY A 211 -20.20 4.47 3.63
N LYS A 212 -20.00 3.14 3.62
CA LYS A 212 -20.54 2.23 4.64
C LYS A 212 -19.56 1.88 5.76
N ARG A 213 -18.30 2.34 5.68
CA ARG A 213 -17.19 1.98 6.59
C ARG A 213 -17.03 0.47 6.75
N GLN A 214 -17.21 -0.27 5.67
CA GLN A 214 -17.27 -1.74 5.65
C GLN A 214 -16.04 -2.34 4.97
N PHE A 215 -15.43 -3.35 5.59
CA PHE A 215 -14.38 -4.16 4.97
C PHE A 215 -14.97 -5.06 3.87
N MET A 216 -14.26 -5.14 2.75
CA MET A 216 -14.60 -5.98 1.61
C MET A 216 -13.40 -6.82 1.20
N ALA A 217 -13.68 -8.01 0.68
CA ALA A 217 -12.67 -8.89 0.14
C ALA A 217 -12.03 -8.27 -1.12
N PRO A 218 -10.70 -8.38 -1.31
CA PRO A 218 -10.01 -7.84 -2.48
C PRO A 218 -10.17 -8.74 -3.72
N THR A 219 -11.40 -9.01 -4.14
CA THR A 219 -11.79 -9.90 -5.26
C THR A 219 -11.63 -9.26 -6.65
N ILE A 220 -10.70 -8.32 -6.77
CA ILE A 220 -10.44 -7.53 -7.98
C ILE A 220 -9.32 -8.11 -8.85
N PHE A 221 -8.59 -9.13 -8.38
CA PHE A 221 -7.47 -9.71 -9.11
C PHE A 221 -7.91 -10.76 -10.12
N GLY A 222 -7.21 -10.84 -11.26
CA GLY A 222 -7.50 -11.83 -12.28
C GLY A 222 -7.09 -13.25 -11.86
N ASP A 223 -7.79 -14.25 -12.39
CA ASP A 223 -7.65 -15.65 -11.97
C ASP A 223 -6.22 -16.19 -12.04
N LYS A 224 -5.42 -15.75 -13.02
CA LYS A 224 -4.01 -16.15 -13.13
C LYS A 224 -3.24 -15.79 -11.86
N ILE A 225 -3.41 -14.57 -11.35
CA ILE A 225 -2.78 -14.12 -10.10
C ILE A 225 -3.32 -14.92 -8.92
N VAL A 226 -4.64 -15.12 -8.84
CA VAL A 226 -5.27 -15.84 -7.73
C VAL A 226 -4.76 -17.27 -7.66
N ARG A 227 -4.70 -17.98 -8.79
CA ARG A 227 -4.14 -19.33 -8.88
C ARG A 227 -2.65 -19.36 -8.55
N GLN A 228 -1.86 -18.39 -9.01
CA GLN A 228 -0.44 -18.33 -8.66
C GLN A 228 -0.23 -18.10 -7.16
N PHE A 229 -1.00 -17.22 -6.54
CA PHE A 229 -0.91 -16.93 -5.11
C PHE A 229 -1.42 -18.10 -4.24
N HIS A 230 -2.48 -18.79 -4.66
CA HIS A 230 -3.03 -19.96 -3.98
C HIS A 230 -1.99 -21.06 -3.74
N ARG A 231 -1.06 -21.25 -4.70
CA ARG A 231 -0.01 -22.27 -4.63
C ARG A 231 0.93 -22.10 -3.43
N VAL A 232 1.09 -20.88 -2.91
CA VAL A 232 2.01 -20.61 -1.78
C VAL A 232 1.32 -20.55 -0.42
N TRP A 233 -0.01 -20.69 -0.33
CA TRP A 233 -0.71 -20.54 0.95
C TRP A 233 -0.33 -21.59 2.01
N GLY A 234 0.08 -22.79 1.60
CA GLY A 234 0.40 -23.87 2.54
C GLY A 234 -0.68 -24.04 3.62
N LYS A 235 -0.29 -24.19 4.89
CA LYS A 235 -1.23 -24.34 6.02
C LYS A 235 -2.13 -23.12 6.26
N ARG A 236 -1.79 -21.92 5.76
CA ARG A 236 -2.61 -20.70 5.94
C ARG A 236 -3.85 -20.68 5.05
N GLY A 237 -3.84 -21.46 3.98
CA GLY A 237 -4.98 -21.69 3.08
C GLY A 237 -5.97 -22.74 3.59
N LEU A 238 -6.04 -22.95 4.90
CA LEU A 238 -7.02 -23.81 5.55
C LEU A 238 -8.05 -22.96 6.31
N ASP A 239 -9.29 -23.44 6.34
CA ASP A 239 -10.35 -22.99 7.24
C ASP A 239 -10.81 -24.19 8.06
N GLY A 240 -10.35 -24.27 9.31
CA GLY A 240 -10.34 -25.54 10.05
C GLY A 240 -9.45 -26.56 9.33
N GLU A 241 -10.02 -27.70 8.96
CA GLU A 241 -9.37 -28.75 8.17
C GLU A 241 -9.64 -28.61 6.66
N THR A 242 -10.56 -27.72 6.27
CA THR A 242 -10.97 -27.55 4.87
C THR A 242 -9.96 -26.73 4.09
N ARG A 243 -9.54 -27.23 2.93
CA ARG A 243 -8.72 -26.47 1.98
C ARG A 243 -9.55 -25.37 1.32
N ILE A 244 -9.07 -24.13 1.39
CA ILE A 244 -9.70 -23.00 0.71
C ILE A 244 -9.40 -23.11 -0.81
N PRO A 245 -10.41 -23.01 -1.70
CA PRO A 245 -10.20 -23.02 -3.14
C PRO A 245 -9.43 -21.76 -3.61
N PRO A 246 -8.94 -21.72 -4.86
CA PRO A 246 -8.25 -20.54 -5.41
C PRO A 246 -9.16 -19.32 -5.55
N CYS A 247 -9.37 -18.57 -4.47
CA CYS A 247 -10.16 -17.34 -4.44
C CYS A 247 -9.47 -16.22 -3.66
N MET A 248 -9.98 -14.98 -3.72
CA MET A 248 -9.49 -13.86 -2.89
C MET A 248 -10.43 -13.48 -1.75
N GLY A 249 -11.63 -14.07 -1.74
CA GLY A 249 -12.59 -13.97 -0.66
C GLY A 249 -13.31 -15.31 -0.49
N TYR A 250 -13.23 -15.89 0.70
CA TYR A 250 -13.80 -17.19 1.02
C TYR A 250 -14.96 -17.04 2.01
N ARG A 251 -16.10 -17.69 1.73
CA ARG A 251 -17.29 -17.69 2.59
C ARG A 251 -17.71 -16.26 3.02
N LEU A 252 -17.81 -15.37 2.05
CA LEU A 252 -18.21 -13.98 2.24
C LEU A 252 -19.71 -13.85 2.51
N SER A 253 -20.08 -12.93 3.40
CA SER A 253 -21.42 -12.35 3.42
C SER A 253 -21.62 -11.36 2.25
N GLY A 254 -22.86 -10.93 2.02
CA GLY A 254 -23.19 -9.93 0.99
C GLY A 254 -22.36 -8.63 1.10
N PRO A 255 -22.30 -7.98 2.29
CA PRO A 255 -21.52 -6.75 2.49
C PRO A 255 -20.01 -6.90 2.28
N GLU A 256 -19.46 -8.11 2.41
CA GLU A 256 -18.03 -8.36 2.22
C GLU A 256 -17.66 -8.57 0.75
N ASN A 257 -18.63 -8.82 -0.14
CA ASN A 257 -18.40 -8.88 -1.57
C ASN A 257 -18.52 -7.47 -2.19
N PRO A 258 -17.45 -6.94 -2.82
CA PRO A 258 -17.49 -5.60 -3.40
C PRO A 258 -18.50 -5.42 -4.54
N PHE A 259 -19.06 -6.50 -5.09
CA PHE A 259 -20.02 -6.47 -6.18
C PHE A 259 -21.48 -6.67 -5.72
N GLY A 260 -21.75 -6.70 -4.42
CA GLY A 260 -23.10 -6.71 -3.85
C GLY A 260 -23.88 -8.03 -3.97
N THR A 261 -23.42 -8.96 -4.81
CA THR A 261 -23.89 -10.34 -4.76
C THR A 261 -23.22 -11.03 -3.57
N GLY A 262 -23.93 -11.72 -2.67
CA GLY A 262 -23.29 -12.70 -1.78
C GLY A 262 -22.37 -13.63 -2.58
N ALA A 263 -21.35 -14.25 -1.98
CA ALA A 263 -20.38 -15.07 -2.72
C ALA A 263 -21.09 -15.93 -3.77
N LYS A 264 -20.99 -15.55 -5.06
CA LYS A 264 -21.52 -16.40 -6.13
C LYS A 264 -20.80 -17.72 -5.92
N LYS A 265 -21.58 -18.80 -5.76
CA LYS A 265 -21.05 -20.15 -5.55
C LYS A 265 -19.81 -20.32 -6.42
N GLN A 266 -18.72 -20.61 -5.73
CA GLN A 266 -17.39 -20.97 -6.22
C GLN A 266 -17.23 -21.11 -7.74
N LEU A 267 -16.17 -20.50 -8.24
CA LEU A 267 -15.21 -21.24 -9.05
C LEU A 267 -13.85 -21.17 -8.35
#